data_AF-A0A7Y0SJD8-F1
#
_entry.id   AF-A0A7Y0SJD8-F1
#
_cell.length_a   1.000
_cell.length_b   1.000
_cell.length_c   1.000
_cell.angle_alpha   90.00
_cell.angle_beta   90.00
_cell.angle_gamma   90.00
#
_symmetry.space_group_name_H-M   'P 1'
#
loop_
_entity.id
_entity.type
_entity.pdbx_description
1 polymer ?
#
loop_
_entity_poly.entity_id
_entity_poly.type
_entity_poly.pdbx_seq_one_letter_code
_entity_poly.pdbx_strand_id
1 'polypeptide(L)'
;EDPKCVRASIALGRIYLESEDYKHTIKYLTGVLEQDKDFISDVLPTIAECYHHLGQEDELVEFLRACIDKKAGVSAELMLAQLVAHHENVGAAQELLTKQLLKNPTMKGFYRLIDYHIAEAEDGRAKDSLSTLQAMVGEQLKVKPHYRCRKCG
;
A
#
# COMPACT_ATOMS: atom_id res chain seq x y z
N GLU A 1 -5.46 29.25 8.42
CA GLU A 1 -5.25 27.79 8.30
C GLU A 1 -3.93 27.56 7.59
N ASP A 2 -3.15 26.56 8.00
CA ASP A 2 -1.96 26.14 7.25
C ASP A 2 -2.38 25.06 6.23
N PRO A 3 -2.46 25.38 4.92
CA PRO A 3 -2.89 24.43 3.90
C PRO A 3 -1.93 23.24 3.73
N LYS A 4 -0.75 23.25 4.38
CA LYS A 4 0.22 22.14 4.38
C LYS A 4 0.13 21.24 5.62
N CYS A 5 -0.79 21.52 6.55
CA CYS A 5 -0.90 20.75 7.78
C CYS A 5 -1.57 19.39 7.55
N VAL A 6 -0.75 18.36 7.37
CA VAL A 6 -1.18 16.95 7.20
C VAL A 6 -2.11 16.49 8.32
N ARG A 7 -1.77 16.83 9.57
CA ARG A 7 -2.58 16.45 10.75
C ARG A 7 -3.99 17.04 10.69
N ALA A 8 -4.15 18.25 10.17
CA ALA A 8 -5.45 18.88 10.01
C ALA A 8 -6.27 18.17 8.94
N SER A 9 -5.67 17.84 7.78
CA SER A 9 -6.35 17.08 6.72
C SER A 9 -6.80 15.70 7.19
N ILE A 10 -5.94 14.98 7.92
CA ILE A 10 -6.28 13.67 8.49
C ILE A 10 -7.41 13.80 9.52
N ALA A 11 -7.37 14.80 10.39
CA ALA A 11 -8.42 15.03 11.38
C ALA A 11 -9.76 15.36 10.71
N LEU A 12 -9.77 16.23 9.70
CA LEU A 12 -10.96 16.55 8.92
C LEU A 12 -11.52 15.32 8.20
N GLY A 13 -10.66 14.54 7.53
CA GLY A 13 -11.07 13.30 6.87
C GLY A 13 -11.75 12.31 7.82
N ARG A 14 -11.29 12.20 9.07
CA ARG A 14 -11.93 11.38 10.12
C ARG A 14 -13.30 11.91 10.52
N ILE A 15 -13.46 13.21 10.69
CA ILE A 15 -14.76 13.82 11.04
C ILE A 15 -15.80 13.54 9.93
N TYR A 16 -15.42 13.66 8.66
CA TYR A 16 -16.31 13.32 7.56
C TYR A 16 -16.61 11.81 7.50
N LEU A 17 -15.62 10.97 7.81
CA LEU A 17 -15.80 9.52 7.86
C LEU A 17 -16.80 9.10 8.95
N GLU A 18 -16.77 9.75 10.12
CA GLU A 18 -17.73 9.52 11.21
C GLU A 18 -19.19 9.81 10.78
N SER A 19 -19.37 10.66 9.75
CA SER A 19 -20.67 10.98 9.16
C SER A 19 -20.95 10.22 7.86
N GLU A 20 -20.13 9.20 7.54
CA GLU A 20 -20.19 8.42 6.29
C GLU A 20 -20.10 9.28 5.01
N ASP A 21 -19.52 10.49 5.11
CA ASP A 21 -19.28 11.36 3.96
C ASP A 21 -17.98 10.97 3.25
N TYR A 22 -18.02 9.81 2.59
CA TYR A 22 -16.87 9.21 1.92
C TYR A 22 -16.24 10.14 0.87
N LYS A 23 -17.03 10.99 0.20
CA LYS A 23 -16.53 11.93 -0.81
C LYS A 23 -15.65 12.99 -0.19
N HIS A 24 -16.08 13.60 0.91
CA HIS A 24 -15.25 14.57 1.61
C HIS A 24 -14.07 13.88 2.30
N THR A 25 -14.24 12.69 2.86
CA THR A 25 -13.12 11.91 3.40
C THR A 25 -12.03 11.68 2.36
N ILE A 26 -12.38 11.18 1.17
CA ILE A 26 -11.42 11.01 0.06
C ILE A 26 -10.74 12.34 -0.24
N LYS A 27 -11.50 13.41 -0.47
CA LYS A 27 -10.95 14.74 -0.81
C LYS A 27 -9.88 15.22 0.17
N TYR A 28 -10.11 15.09 1.47
CA TYR A 28 -9.15 15.53 2.48
C TYR A 28 -7.96 14.57 2.63
N LEU A 29 -8.20 13.26 2.57
CA LEU A 29 -7.14 12.26 2.75
C LEU A 29 -6.22 12.12 1.52
N THR A 30 -6.74 12.24 0.29
CA THR A 30 -5.89 12.24 -0.91
C THR A 30 -5.00 13.47 -0.98
N GLY A 31 -5.42 14.59 -0.38
CA GLY A 31 -4.60 15.81 -0.24
C GLY A 31 -3.31 15.59 0.56
N VAL A 32 -3.25 14.57 1.41
CA VAL A 32 -2.04 14.19 2.16
C VAL A 32 -0.87 13.88 1.23
N LEU A 33 -1.14 13.40 0.00
CA LEU A 33 -0.10 13.06 -0.98
C LEU A 33 0.76 14.28 -1.35
N GLU A 34 0.15 15.47 -1.43
CA GLU A 34 0.86 16.72 -1.70
C GLU A 34 1.48 17.35 -0.45
N GLN A 35 0.84 17.15 0.70
CA GLN A 35 1.26 17.77 1.96
C GLN A 35 2.47 17.07 2.57
N ASP A 36 2.40 15.74 2.71
CA ASP A 36 3.49 14.89 3.17
C ASP A 36 3.20 13.43 2.81
N LYS A 37 3.78 12.98 1.69
CA LYS A 37 3.60 11.64 1.15
C LYS A 37 4.01 10.50 2.10
N ASP A 38 4.83 10.76 3.12
CA ASP A 38 5.23 9.70 4.06
C ASP A 38 4.07 9.26 4.98
N PHE A 39 3.00 10.06 5.06
CA PHE A 39 1.77 9.70 5.78
C PHE A 39 0.77 8.91 4.94
N ILE A 40 1.05 8.67 3.65
CA ILE A 40 0.12 7.94 2.76
C ILE A 40 -0.13 6.53 3.26
N SER A 41 0.87 5.85 3.82
CA SER A 41 0.66 4.51 4.41
C SER A 41 -0.39 4.49 5.52
N ASP A 42 -0.60 5.61 6.20
CA ASP A 42 -1.48 5.70 7.37
C ASP A 42 -2.92 5.99 6.97
N VAL A 43 -3.14 6.65 5.82
CA VAL A 43 -4.47 7.05 5.33
C VAL A 43 -4.97 6.16 4.19
N LEU A 44 -4.07 5.45 3.49
CA LEU A 44 -4.43 4.66 2.33
C LEU A 44 -5.51 3.59 2.60
N PRO A 45 -5.51 2.85 3.72
CA PRO A 45 -6.58 1.90 4.01
C PRO A 45 -7.96 2.56 4.05
N THR A 46 -8.07 3.72 4.70
CA THR A 46 -9.33 4.49 4.78
C THR A 46 -9.74 5.03 3.41
N ILE A 47 -8.79 5.50 2.60
CA ILE A 47 -9.08 5.95 1.24
C ILE A 47 -9.66 4.80 0.41
N ALA A 48 -9.04 3.61 0.48
CA ALA A 48 -9.51 2.43 -0.24
C ALA A 48 -10.90 1.98 0.20
N GLU A 49 -11.18 2.00 1.50
CA GLU A 49 -12.52 1.72 2.05
C GLU A 49 -13.57 2.71 1.53
N CYS A 50 -13.25 4.00 1.51
CA CYS A 50 -14.15 5.02 0.97
C CYS A 50 -14.46 4.80 -0.52
N TYR A 51 -13.44 4.51 -1.33
CA TYR A 51 -13.63 4.19 -2.75
C TYR A 51 -14.48 2.93 -2.93
N HIS A 52 -14.27 1.90 -2.10
CA HIS A 52 -15.08 0.69 -2.11
C HIS A 52 -16.55 0.98 -1.80
N HIS A 53 -16.85 1.76 -0.76
CA HIS A 53 -18.22 2.17 -0.40
C HIS A 53 -18.93 2.95 -1.51
N LEU A 54 -18.17 3.71 -2.31
CA LEU A 54 -18.71 4.47 -3.44
C LEU A 54 -18.78 3.66 -4.75
N GLY A 55 -18.23 2.43 -4.78
CA GLY A 55 -18.11 1.63 -6.01
C GLY A 55 -17.15 2.26 -7.04
N GLN A 56 -16.17 3.03 -6.57
CA GLN A 56 -15.25 3.84 -7.37
C GLN A 56 -13.83 3.25 -7.35
N GLU A 57 -13.71 1.98 -7.73
CA GLU A 57 -12.43 1.28 -7.66
C GLU A 57 -11.46 1.70 -8.76
N ASP A 58 -11.95 2.10 -9.93
CA ASP A 58 -11.12 2.64 -11.01
C ASP A 58 -10.38 3.92 -10.54
N GLU A 59 -11.07 4.79 -9.81
CA GLU A 59 -10.47 5.99 -9.21
C GLU A 59 -9.46 5.66 -8.10
N LEU A 60 -9.67 4.58 -7.35
CA LEU A 60 -8.67 4.06 -6.42
C LEU A 60 -7.41 3.61 -7.16
N VAL A 61 -7.54 2.89 -8.28
CA VAL A 61 -6.39 2.47 -9.10
C VAL A 61 -5.60 3.67 -9.61
N GLU A 62 -6.27 4.71 -10.10
CA GLU A 62 -5.61 5.95 -10.53
C GLU A 62 -4.89 6.66 -9.37
N PHE A 63 -5.51 6.71 -8.19
CA PHE A 63 -4.87 7.26 -7.00
C PHE A 63 -3.63 6.45 -6.58
N LEU A 64 -3.69 5.12 -6.62
CA LEU A 64 -2.56 4.24 -6.31
C LEU A 64 -1.39 4.47 -7.28
N ARG A 65 -1.67 4.61 -8.58
CA ARG A 65 -0.64 4.96 -9.59
C ARG A 65 0.02 6.30 -9.27
N ALA A 66 -0.76 7.32 -8.91
CA ALA A 66 -0.22 8.61 -8.50
C ALA A 66 0.67 8.51 -7.24
N CYS A 67 0.30 7.69 -6.26
CA CYS A 67 1.12 7.42 -5.07
C CYS A 67 2.47 6.76 -5.44
N ILE A 68 2.45 5.78 -6.36
CA ILE A 68 3.65 5.08 -6.83
C ILE A 68 4.58 6.05 -7.57
N ASP A 69 4.05 6.86 -8.47
CA ASP A 69 4.83 7.85 -9.23
C ASP A 69 5.51 8.88 -8.31
N LYS A 70 4.83 9.26 -7.21
CA LYS A 70 5.38 10.16 -6.19
C LYS A 70 6.28 9.47 -5.17
N LYS A 71 6.45 8.15 -5.27
CA LYS A 71 7.22 7.32 -4.33
C LYS A 71 6.71 7.52 -2.90
N ALA A 72 5.40 7.36 -2.69
CA ALA A 72 4.71 7.51 -1.41
C ALA A 72 4.75 6.23 -0.54
N GLY A 73 5.81 5.43 -0.71
CA GLY A 73 6.00 4.17 0.00
C GLY A 73 5.37 2.95 -0.67
N VAL A 74 5.73 1.77 -0.18
CA VAL A 74 5.37 0.47 -0.77
C VAL A 74 3.90 0.10 -0.59
N SER A 75 3.18 0.73 0.35
CA SER A 75 1.77 0.36 0.63
C SER A 75 0.88 0.50 -0.60
N ALA A 76 1.12 1.51 -1.44
CA ALA A 76 0.37 1.71 -2.69
C ALA A 76 0.71 0.62 -3.73
N GLU A 77 1.98 0.23 -3.85
CA GLU A 77 2.41 -0.85 -4.75
C GLU A 77 1.77 -2.20 -4.35
N LEU A 78 1.74 -2.50 -3.04
CA LEU A 78 1.14 -3.74 -2.51
C LEU A 78 -0.37 -3.79 -2.73
N MET A 79 -1.07 -2.68 -2.48
CA MET A 79 -2.52 -2.60 -2.67
C MET A 79 -2.88 -2.72 -4.15
N LEU A 80 -2.14 -2.04 -5.04
CA LEU A 80 -2.36 -2.17 -6.48
C LEU A 80 -2.12 -3.61 -6.96
N ALA A 81 -1.07 -4.27 -6.48
CA ALA A 81 -0.83 -5.67 -6.79
C ALA A 81 -1.94 -6.59 -6.29
N GLN A 82 -2.56 -6.29 -5.15
CA GLN A 82 -3.70 -7.05 -4.64
C GLN A 82 -4.94 -6.89 -5.52
N LEU A 83 -5.23 -5.67 -5.98
CA LEU A 83 -6.33 -5.41 -6.92
C LEU A 83 -6.10 -6.16 -8.25
N VAL A 84 -4.89 -6.09 -8.81
CA VAL A 84 -4.55 -6.83 -10.04
C VAL A 84 -4.68 -8.35 -9.85
N ALA A 85 -4.26 -8.88 -8.70
CA ALA A 85 -4.43 -10.31 -8.40
C ALA A 85 -5.90 -10.73 -8.36
N HIS A 86 -6.78 -9.83 -7.92
CA HIS A 86 -8.22 -10.08 -7.81
C HIS A 86 -8.94 -9.99 -9.16
N HIS A 87 -8.62 -8.99 -9.98
CA HIS A 87 -9.29 -8.73 -11.26
C HIS A 87 -8.75 -9.55 -12.43
N GLU A 88 -7.44 -9.77 -12.43
CA GLU A 88 -6.77 -10.46 -13.52
C GLU A 88 -6.38 -11.86 -13.08
N ASN A 89 -5.23 -12.00 -12.41
CA ASN A 89 -4.69 -13.24 -11.86
C ASN A 89 -3.42 -12.96 -11.04
N VAL A 90 -2.96 -13.98 -10.31
CA VAL A 90 -1.74 -13.92 -9.49
C VAL A 90 -0.49 -13.63 -10.33
N GLY A 91 -0.36 -14.24 -11.51
CA GLY A 91 0.76 -14.00 -12.42
C GLY A 91 0.91 -12.53 -12.85
N ALA A 92 -0.20 -11.85 -13.18
CA ALA A 92 -0.19 -10.42 -13.50
C ALA A 92 0.28 -9.56 -12.31
N ALA A 93 -0.16 -9.89 -11.10
CA ALA A 93 0.29 -9.23 -9.88
C ALA A 93 1.78 -9.48 -9.59
N GLN A 94 2.27 -10.69 -9.85
CA GLN A 94 3.68 -11.05 -9.74
C GLN A 94 4.55 -10.24 -10.70
N GLU A 95 4.14 -10.10 -11.97
CA GLU A 95 4.84 -9.27 -12.94
C GLU A 95 4.89 -7.80 -12.51
N LEU A 96 3.78 -7.26 -12.02
CA LEU A 96 3.70 -5.89 -11.52
C LEU A 96 4.68 -5.69 -10.36
N LEU A 97 4.61 -6.54 -9.32
CA LEU A 97 5.50 -6.41 -8.16
C LEU A 97 6.97 -6.61 -8.53
N THR A 98 7.27 -7.53 -9.45
CA THR A 98 8.65 -7.74 -9.94
C THR A 98 9.18 -6.45 -10.58
N LYS A 99 8.40 -5.82 -11.47
CA LYS A 99 8.79 -4.55 -12.12
C LYS A 99 9.00 -3.43 -11.10
N GLN A 100 8.18 -3.36 -10.05
CA GLN A 100 8.31 -2.34 -9.01
C GLN A 100 9.51 -2.61 -8.09
N LEU A 101 9.72 -3.85 -7.65
CA LEU A 101 10.82 -4.22 -6.77
C LEU A 101 12.19 -4.04 -7.41
N LEU A 102 12.31 -4.21 -8.73
CA LEU A 102 13.53 -3.87 -9.46
C LEU A 102 13.87 -2.37 -9.38
N LYS A 103 12.87 -1.50 -9.21
CA LYS A 103 13.05 -0.05 -9.08
C LYS A 103 13.20 0.38 -7.62
N ASN A 104 12.35 -0.16 -6.74
CA ASN A 104 12.26 0.18 -5.32
C ASN A 104 12.25 -1.11 -4.46
N PRO A 105 13.41 -1.72 -4.19
CA PRO A 105 13.48 -2.94 -3.39
C PRO A 105 13.00 -2.70 -1.96
N THR A 106 12.00 -3.47 -1.50
CA THR A 106 11.50 -3.39 -0.13
C THR A 106 11.21 -4.77 0.44
N MET A 107 11.46 -4.97 1.74
CA MET A 107 11.19 -6.25 2.42
C MET A 107 9.71 -6.64 2.37
N LYS A 108 8.79 -5.66 2.45
CA LYS A 108 7.36 -5.93 2.35
C LYS A 108 6.96 -6.37 0.94
N GLY A 109 7.54 -5.74 -0.09
CA GLY A 109 7.34 -6.16 -1.47
C GLY A 109 7.90 -7.55 -1.73
N PHE A 110 9.12 -7.85 -1.26
CA PHE A 110 9.71 -9.19 -1.40
C PHE A 110 8.87 -10.26 -0.69
N TYR A 111 8.42 -9.98 0.53
CA TYR A 111 7.52 -10.88 1.27
C TYR A 111 6.28 -11.22 0.43
N ARG A 112 5.61 -10.19 -0.11
CA ARG A 112 4.42 -10.36 -0.94
C ARG A 112 4.70 -11.06 -2.28
N LEU A 113 5.85 -10.79 -2.90
CA LEU A 113 6.24 -11.45 -4.15
C LEU A 113 6.47 -12.96 -3.91
N ILE A 114 7.09 -13.33 -2.80
CA ILE A 114 7.29 -14.74 -2.45
C ILE A 114 5.93 -15.42 -2.16
N ASP A 115 4.96 -14.73 -1.55
CA ASP A 115 3.60 -15.26 -1.38
C ASP A 115 2.98 -15.67 -2.73
N TYR A 116 3.12 -14.83 -3.76
CA TYR A 116 2.59 -15.12 -5.09
C TYR A 116 3.32 -16.31 -5.73
N HIS A 117 4.65 -16.39 -5.61
CA HIS A 117 5.40 -17.55 -6.09
C HIS A 117 4.99 -18.85 -5.37
N ILE A 118 4.70 -18.81 -4.06
CA ILE A 118 4.23 -19.98 -3.31
C ILE A 118 2.82 -20.39 -3.76
N ALA A 119 1.94 -19.43 -4.03
CA ALA A 119 0.57 -19.69 -4.47
C ALA A 119 0.51 -20.39 -5.83
N GLU A 120 1.43 -20.09 -6.75
CA GLU A 120 1.51 -20.71 -8.08
C GLU A 120 2.39 -21.98 -8.10
N ALA A 121 3.20 -22.23 -7.07
CA ALA A 121 4.11 -23.37 -7.04
C ALA A 121 3.38 -24.70 -6.76
N GLU A 122 3.74 -25.72 -7.54
CA GLU A 122 3.42 -27.12 -7.26
C GLU A 122 4.05 -27.58 -5.94
N ASP A 123 3.41 -28.55 -5.30
CA ASP A 123 3.91 -29.10 -4.04
C ASP A 123 5.24 -29.83 -4.25
N GLY A 124 6.20 -29.53 -3.36
CA GLY A 124 7.52 -30.12 -3.39
C GLY A 124 8.60 -29.21 -2.84
N ARG A 125 9.86 -29.67 -2.98
CA ARG A 125 11.03 -29.04 -2.36
C ARG A 125 11.21 -27.56 -2.70
N ALA A 126 10.84 -27.14 -3.92
CA ALA A 126 10.94 -25.73 -4.33
C ALA A 126 9.98 -24.84 -3.53
N LYS A 127 8.73 -25.27 -3.34
CA LYS A 127 7.72 -24.56 -2.54
C LYS A 127 8.08 -24.52 -1.06
N ASP A 128 8.65 -25.61 -0.52
CA ASP A 128 9.15 -25.65 0.85
C ASP A 128 10.30 -24.65 1.07
N SER A 129 11.20 -24.55 0.07
CA SER A 129 12.32 -23.61 0.09
C SER A 129 11.82 -22.16 0.04
N LEU A 130 10.85 -21.86 -0.82
CA LEU A 130 10.22 -20.53 -0.90
C LEU A 130 9.51 -20.17 0.41
N SER A 131 8.79 -21.11 1.02
CA SER A 131 8.12 -20.91 2.31
C SER A 131 9.11 -20.62 3.43
N THR A 132 10.26 -21.29 3.42
CA THR A 132 11.36 -21.03 4.36
C THR A 132 11.94 -19.63 4.17
N LEU A 133 12.19 -19.21 2.92
CA LEU A 133 12.69 -17.86 2.61
C LEU A 133 11.68 -16.78 3.02
N GLN A 134 10.39 -17.01 2.75
CA GLN A 134 9.31 -16.11 3.15
C GLN A 134 9.27 -15.92 4.66
N ALA A 135 9.40 -17.01 5.43
CA ALA A 135 9.46 -16.95 6.89
C ALA A 135 10.65 -16.11 7.39
N MET A 136 11.84 -16.28 6.80
CA MET A 136 13.03 -15.50 7.15
C MET A 136 12.85 -14.00 6.85
N VAL A 137 12.27 -13.66 5.69
CA VAL A 137 11.91 -12.28 5.33
C VAL A 137 10.89 -11.71 6.33
N GLY A 138 9.91 -12.53 6.74
CA GLY A 138 8.93 -12.19 7.76
C GLY A 138 9.55 -11.85 9.12
N GLU A 139 10.53 -12.61 9.58
CA GLU A 139 11.27 -12.30 10.82
C GLU A 139 12.02 -10.96 10.71
N GLN A 140 12.64 -10.68 9.57
CA GLN A 140 13.31 -9.39 9.34
C GLN A 140 12.34 -8.20 9.35
N LEU A 141 11.09 -8.40 8.90
CA LEU A 141 10.07 -7.36 8.96
C LEU A 141 9.68 -7.00 10.40
N LYS A 142 9.68 -7.96 11.33
CA LYS A 142 9.31 -7.73 12.74
C LYS A 142 10.30 -6.84 13.49
N VAL A 143 11.57 -6.84 13.09
CA VAL A 143 12.64 -6.11 13.77
C VAL A 143 12.64 -4.61 13.40
N LYS A 144 11.99 -4.23 12.29
CA LYS A 144 12.09 -2.87 11.74
C LYS A 144 11.02 -1.94 12.33
N PRO A 145 11.39 -0.80 12.92
CA PRO A 145 10.42 0.17 13.43
C PRO A 145 9.59 0.77 12.28
N HIS A 146 8.30 0.95 12.54
CA HIS A 146 7.35 1.51 11.57
C HIS A 146 7.57 3.01 11.33
N TYR A 147 7.97 3.74 12.37
CA TYR A 147 8.18 5.19 12.34
C TYR A 147 9.57 5.52 12.88
N ARG A 148 10.17 6.59 12.35
CA ARG A 148 11.42 7.16 12.85
C ARG A 148 11.27 8.66 12.94
N CYS A 149 11.69 9.27 14.05
CA CYS A 149 11.65 10.70 14.19
C CYS A 149 12.61 11.35 13.18
N ARG A 150 12.09 12.27 12.35
CA ARG A 150 12.93 13.01 11.40
C ARG A 150 13.96 13.93 12.08
N LYS A 151 13.78 14.24 13.37
CA LYS A 151 14.65 15.15 14.13
C LYS A 151 15.73 14.44 14.94
N CYS A 152 15.42 13.32 15.61
CA CYS A 152 16.34 12.68 16.55
C CYS A 152 16.59 11.18 16.29
N GLY A 153 16.00 10.60 15.24
CA GLY A 153 16.13 9.18 14.93
C GLY A 153 15.16 8.32 15.72
#